data_AF-A0A1Z5T4P2-F1
#
_entry.id   AF-A0A1Z5T4P2-F1
#
_cell.length_a   1.000
_cell.length_b   1.000
_cell.length_c   1.000
_cell.angle_alpha   90.00
_cell.angle_beta   90.00
_cell.angle_gamma   90.00
#
_symmetry.space_group_name_H-M   'P 1'
#
loop_
_entity.id
_entity.type
_entity.pdbx_description
1 polymer ?
#
loop_
_entity_poly.entity_id
_entity_poly.type
_entity_poly.pdbx_seq_one_letter_code
_entity_poly.pdbx_strand_id
1 'polypeptide(L)'
;MGIFEAAVTPGLTLMTGFWYKRSEIPLRQCIWYSSLGWGGIVGSYISMEITKLAPDTQPARWEILFFILGGATMIWSFVLYFLLPDVPSNARFFTHREKLVAVHRVADNDTGIKNKHFDRKQAVVAFWDPKAILLFISVFAAAIPNGVVNSFSIIIIKDMGFTNTRTTELKSVGDAVQIVALLIGGTVTLNVRNSRLCTATFFIVLCTIAAACMAFLPRSETWARLTCFWLVNAQSVGFTVSLVTISSNMGGYTHRAMANAFVFTAYCWGNFAGPFVVKPSQAPKYTSATIGLLVGYAIKTVCHLSLLVGVGGAMGDATKLDIAEWNRDMAINVTSMMLMSRHIIPEMRKQGRGSIVNMSSVAGLLGGNPSLLYPTSKGAIIQMTRAMAAQHGPENIRVNCVCPGMVFTPMVRGRGMTDEMRQARINQNLLKREGDAWDVAFAILFLCSKESKWITGLAMPVDGGTTAGKADRPALKADTLAAEKTAKPKL
;
A
#
# COMPACT_ATOMS: atom_id res chain seq x y z
N MET A 1 22.33 -15.51 -13.50
CA MET A 1 22.07 -14.18 -12.89
C MET A 1 20.58 -13.98 -12.63
N GLY A 2 19.72 -13.85 -13.65
CA GLY A 2 18.33 -13.38 -13.47
C GLY A 2 17.41 -14.16 -12.52
N ILE A 3 17.47 -15.50 -12.46
CA ILE A 3 16.60 -16.30 -11.56
C ILE A 3 16.91 -16.01 -10.07
N PHE A 4 18.20 -15.88 -9.72
CA PHE A 4 18.62 -15.60 -8.34
C PHE A 4 18.40 -14.13 -7.96
N GLU A 5 18.55 -13.22 -8.92
CA GLU A 5 18.38 -11.78 -8.73
C GLU A 5 16.91 -11.36 -8.57
N ALA A 6 15.99 -12.06 -9.24
CA ALA A 6 14.55 -11.76 -9.20
C ALA A 6 13.93 -11.85 -7.80
N ALA A 7 14.53 -12.62 -6.89
CA ALA A 7 14.05 -12.77 -5.52
C ALA A 7 14.48 -11.61 -4.59
N VAL A 8 15.51 -10.84 -4.97
CA VAL A 8 16.14 -9.84 -4.09
C VAL A 8 15.17 -8.71 -3.77
N THR A 9 14.60 -8.06 -4.78
CA THR A 9 13.71 -6.90 -4.56
C THR A 9 12.43 -7.25 -3.79
N PRO A 10 11.66 -8.31 -4.16
CA PRO A 10 10.50 -8.73 -3.38
C PRO A 10 10.90 -9.21 -1.97
N GLY A 11 12.02 -9.94 -1.84
CA GLY A 11 12.53 -10.44 -0.57
C GLY A 11 12.88 -9.34 0.41
N LEU A 12 13.65 -8.33 -0.04
CA LEU A 12 14.02 -7.16 0.76
C LEU A 12 12.79 -6.31 1.14
N THR A 13 11.82 -6.18 0.23
CA THR A 13 10.56 -5.46 0.51
C THR A 13 9.79 -6.13 1.65
N LEU A 14 9.66 -7.46 1.59
CA LEU A 14 9.00 -8.23 2.66
C LEU A 14 9.78 -8.16 3.97
N MET A 15 11.11 -8.32 3.92
CA MET A 15 11.98 -8.29 5.09
C MET A 15 11.94 -6.92 5.79
N THR A 16 11.92 -5.82 5.03
CA THR A 16 11.79 -4.47 5.59
C THR A 16 10.52 -4.33 6.44
N GLY A 17 9.43 -4.99 6.05
CA GLY A 17 8.19 -5.04 6.83
C GLY A 17 8.28 -5.82 8.15
N PHE A 18 9.27 -6.71 8.31
CA PHE A 18 9.50 -7.45 9.56
C PHE A 18 10.35 -6.68 10.57
N TRP A 19 11.17 -5.73 10.11
CA TRP A 19 12.14 -5.02 10.94
C TRP A 19 11.72 -3.60 11.33
N TYR A 20 10.80 -2.98 10.58
CA TYR A 20 10.47 -1.55 10.72
C TYR A 20 8.97 -1.31 10.85
N LYS A 21 8.58 -0.22 11.54
CA LYS A 21 7.16 0.17 11.66
C LYS A 21 6.58 0.57 10.29
N ARG A 22 5.27 0.42 10.10
CA ARG A 22 4.57 0.83 8.86
C ARG A 22 4.88 2.25 8.42
N SER A 23 5.10 3.19 9.34
CA SER A 23 5.48 4.58 9.05
C SER A 23 6.92 4.72 8.55
N GLU A 24 7.81 3.82 8.97
CA GLU A 24 9.25 3.84 8.68
C GLU A 24 9.61 3.07 7.40
N ILE A 25 8.81 2.06 7.04
CA ILE A 25 9.02 1.22 5.85
C ILE A 25 9.28 2.07 4.58
N PRO A 26 8.53 3.14 4.25
CA PRO A 26 8.78 3.93 3.06
C PRO A 26 10.20 4.50 2.98
N LEU A 27 10.67 5.16 4.04
CA LEU A 27 12.02 5.73 4.09
C LEU A 27 13.08 4.64 3.99
N ARG A 28 12.91 3.54 4.72
CA ARG A 28 13.85 2.42 4.68
C ARG A 28 13.94 1.83 3.28
N GLN A 29 12.80 1.61 2.63
CA GLN A 29 12.76 1.12 1.26
C GLN A 29 13.47 2.09 0.30
N CYS A 30 13.24 3.40 0.43
CA CYS A 30 13.94 4.42 -0.36
C CYS A 30 15.46 4.41 -0.14
N ILE A 31 15.92 4.25 1.10
CA ILE A 31 17.36 4.14 1.43
C ILE A 31 17.95 2.91 0.74
N TRP A 32 17.34 1.73 0.87
CA TRP A 32 17.84 0.52 0.22
C TRP A 32 17.81 0.64 -1.30
N TYR A 33 16.72 1.17 -1.87
CA TYR A 33 16.58 1.35 -3.31
C TYR A 33 17.57 2.38 -3.87
N SER A 34 18.05 3.33 -3.05
CA SER A 34 19.12 4.27 -3.45
C SER A 34 20.45 3.59 -3.76
N SER A 35 20.64 2.34 -3.30
CA SER A 35 21.81 1.52 -3.65
C SER A 35 21.94 1.29 -5.16
N LEU A 36 20.85 1.36 -5.92
CA LEU A 36 20.89 1.33 -7.39
C LEU A 36 21.65 2.53 -7.97
N GLY A 37 21.41 3.73 -7.43
CA GLY A 37 22.14 4.93 -7.81
C GLY A 37 23.61 4.85 -7.41
N TRP A 38 23.91 4.37 -6.19
CA TRP A 38 25.30 4.17 -5.75
C TRP A 38 26.04 3.16 -6.64
N GLY A 39 25.40 2.04 -6.98
CA GLY A 39 25.95 1.07 -7.91
C GLY A 39 26.15 1.64 -9.32
N GLY A 40 25.23 2.49 -9.78
CA GLY A 40 25.35 3.23 -11.03
C GLY A 40 26.59 4.12 -11.07
N ILE A 41 26.82 4.91 -10.01
CA ILE A 41 27.99 5.80 -9.88
C ILE A 41 29.28 4.99 -9.88
N VAL A 42 29.41 4.02 -8.97
CA VAL A 42 30.62 3.19 -8.83
C VAL A 42 30.88 2.41 -10.12
N GLY A 43 29.84 1.82 -10.71
CA GLY A 43 29.93 1.09 -11.98
C GLY A 43 30.37 1.98 -13.13
N SER A 44 29.88 3.22 -13.21
CA SER A 44 30.30 4.20 -14.22
C SER A 44 31.78 4.53 -14.12
N TYR A 45 32.32 4.78 -12.92
CA TYR A 45 33.75 5.07 -12.75
C TYR A 45 34.65 3.86 -13.02
N ILE A 46 34.27 2.66 -12.56
CA ILE A 46 35.01 1.42 -12.88
C ILE A 46 35.03 1.21 -14.40
N SER A 47 33.90 1.42 -15.07
CA SER A 47 33.79 1.29 -16.53
C SER A 47 34.68 2.30 -17.27
N MET A 48 34.81 3.53 -16.77
CA MET A 48 35.71 4.55 -17.34
C MET A 48 37.17 4.09 -17.30
N GLU A 49 37.63 3.55 -16.18
CA GLU A 49 39.02 3.10 -16.04
C GLU A 49 39.30 1.87 -16.91
N ILE A 50 38.37 0.91 -16.96
CA ILE A 50 38.50 -0.27 -17.83
C ILE A 50 38.51 0.10 -19.31
N THR A 51 37.84 1.19 -19.70
CA THR A 51 37.82 1.66 -21.09
C THR A 51 39.18 2.21 -21.56
N LYS A 52 40.08 2.58 -20.64
CA LYS A 52 41.46 3.03 -20.93
C LYS A 52 42.43 1.89 -21.20
N LEU A 53 42.12 0.66 -20.80
CA LEU A 53 42.95 -0.53 -21.07
C LEU A 53 43.11 -0.73 -22.58
N ALA A 54 44.17 -1.41 -23.03
CA ALA A 54 44.38 -1.63 -24.46
C ALA A 54 43.22 -2.48 -25.07
N PRO A 55 42.79 -2.25 -26.33
CA PRO A 55 41.64 -2.94 -26.94
C PRO A 55 41.79 -4.47 -27.02
N ASP A 56 43.02 -4.95 -27.03
CA ASP A 56 43.48 -6.33 -27.12
C ASP A 56 43.69 -7.01 -25.76
N THR A 57 43.38 -6.33 -24.65
CA THR A 57 43.48 -6.90 -23.30
C THR A 57 42.57 -8.13 -23.19
N GLN A 58 43.14 -9.27 -22.78
CA GLN A 58 42.39 -10.47 -22.40
C GLN A 58 42.45 -10.66 -20.87
N PRO A 59 41.31 -10.94 -20.18
CA PRO A 59 39.94 -11.13 -20.67
C PRO A 59 39.31 -9.87 -21.27
N ALA A 60 38.23 -10.01 -22.04
CA ALA A 60 37.60 -8.87 -22.71
C ALA A 60 37.13 -7.82 -21.68
N ARG A 61 37.20 -6.53 -22.03
CA ARG A 61 36.89 -5.42 -21.10
C ARG A 61 35.54 -5.56 -20.38
N TRP A 62 34.52 -6.09 -21.05
CA TRP A 62 33.20 -6.32 -20.46
C TRP A 62 33.20 -7.50 -19.46
N GLU A 63 34.05 -8.51 -19.66
CA GLU A 63 34.22 -9.65 -18.74
C GLU A 63 34.91 -9.23 -17.45
N ILE A 64 35.90 -8.33 -17.55
CA ILE A 64 36.61 -7.76 -16.38
C ILE A 64 35.61 -7.08 -15.43
N LEU A 65 34.63 -6.33 -15.98
CA LEU A 65 33.55 -5.74 -15.19
C LEU A 65 32.75 -6.80 -14.43
N PHE A 66 32.42 -7.92 -15.06
CA PHE A 66 31.69 -9.01 -14.43
C PHE A 66 32.52 -9.71 -13.34
N PHE A 67 33.82 -9.90 -13.53
CA PHE A 67 34.67 -10.51 -12.51
C PHE A 67 34.78 -9.63 -11.27
N ILE A 68 34.98 -8.32 -11.44
CA ILE A 68 35.10 -7.37 -10.32
C ILE A 68 33.78 -7.26 -9.56
N LEU A 69 32.68 -6.92 -10.26
CA LEU A 69 31.39 -6.67 -9.63
C LEU A 69 30.72 -7.97 -9.14
N GLY A 70 30.85 -9.05 -9.91
CA GLY A 70 30.37 -10.38 -9.53
C GLY A 70 31.12 -10.94 -8.32
N GLY A 71 32.45 -10.82 -8.30
CA GLY A 71 33.28 -11.23 -7.16
C GLY A 71 32.93 -10.47 -5.88
N ALA A 72 32.79 -9.14 -5.96
CA ALA A 72 32.35 -8.33 -4.82
C ALA A 72 30.97 -8.76 -4.29
N THR A 73 30.03 -9.08 -5.20
CA THR A 73 28.69 -9.55 -4.84
C THR A 73 28.73 -10.92 -4.15
N MET A 74 29.58 -11.84 -4.62
CA MET A 74 29.76 -13.16 -4.00
C MET A 74 30.31 -13.03 -2.57
N ILE A 75 31.33 -12.20 -2.38
CA ILE A 75 31.90 -11.93 -1.05
C ILE A 75 30.82 -11.34 -0.12
N TRP A 76 30.06 -10.36 -0.61
CA TRP A 76 29.00 -9.74 0.18
C TRP A 76 27.86 -10.71 0.52
N SER A 77 27.49 -11.61 -0.40
CA SER A 77 26.50 -12.67 -0.15
C SER A 77 26.91 -13.58 1.01
N PHE A 78 28.20 -13.94 1.10
CA PHE A 78 28.71 -14.73 2.23
C PHE A 78 28.56 -13.98 3.55
N VAL A 79 28.90 -12.69 3.58
CA VAL A 79 28.72 -11.83 4.77
C VAL A 79 27.25 -11.80 5.18
N LEU A 80 26.32 -11.57 4.25
CA LEU A 80 24.89 -11.54 4.55
C LEU A 80 24.37 -12.90 5.04
N TYR A 81 24.83 -14.01 4.47
CA TYR A 81 24.39 -15.35 4.89
C TYR A 81 24.69 -15.63 6.37
N PHE A 82 25.86 -15.20 6.87
CA PHE A 82 26.25 -15.44 8.27
C PHE A 82 25.79 -14.36 9.24
N LEU A 83 25.70 -13.10 8.80
CA LEU A 83 25.46 -11.95 9.68
C LEU A 83 24.04 -11.39 9.65
N LEU A 84 23.27 -11.59 8.57
CA LEU A 84 21.94 -10.98 8.43
C LEU A 84 20.85 -11.88 9.03
N PRO A 85 20.25 -11.51 10.18
CA PRO A 85 19.08 -12.22 10.69
C PRO A 85 17.83 -11.98 9.86
N ASP A 86 17.01 -13.01 9.72
CA ASP A 86 15.79 -13.01 8.91
C ASP A 86 14.60 -12.31 9.60
N VAL A 87 14.55 -12.34 10.93
CA VAL A 87 13.54 -11.68 11.77
C VAL A 87 14.15 -11.14 13.07
N PRO A 88 13.57 -10.10 13.69
CA PRO A 88 14.09 -9.53 14.94
C PRO A 88 14.26 -10.53 16.09
N SER A 89 13.41 -11.57 16.16
CA SER A 89 13.49 -12.62 17.19
C SER A 89 14.72 -13.51 17.06
N ASN A 90 15.26 -13.66 15.85
CA ASN A 90 16.44 -14.50 15.55
C ASN A 90 17.75 -13.67 15.50
N ALA A 91 17.68 -12.36 15.79
CA ALA A 91 18.83 -11.48 15.74
C ALA A 91 19.89 -11.89 16.78
N ARG A 92 21.08 -12.31 16.33
CA ARG A 92 22.17 -12.76 17.24
C ARG A 92 22.77 -11.61 18.06
N PHE A 93 22.67 -10.38 17.55
CA PHE A 93 23.24 -9.18 18.18
C PHE A 93 22.30 -8.50 19.20
N PHE A 94 21.07 -8.99 19.38
CA PHE A 94 20.16 -8.46 20.40
C PHE A 94 20.14 -9.35 21.65
N THR A 95 20.14 -8.70 22.82
CA THR A 95 19.81 -9.35 24.10
C THR A 95 18.35 -9.82 24.11
N HIS A 96 18.00 -10.72 25.03
CA HIS A 96 16.63 -11.23 25.14
C HIS A 96 15.59 -10.11 25.31
N ARG A 97 15.90 -9.09 26.13
CA ARG A 97 15.03 -7.92 26.32
C ARG A 97 14.88 -7.09 25.05
N GLU A 98 15.97 -6.84 24.32
CA GLU A 98 15.94 -6.07 23.07
C GLU A 98 15.14 -6.80 21.97
N LYS A 99 15.24 -8.13 21.90
CA LYS A 99 14.42 -8.95 20.99
C LYS A 99 12.94 -8.75 21.26
N LEU A 100 12.53 -8.80 22.53
CA LEU A 100 11.12 -8.59 22.92
C LEU A 100 10.64 -7.18 22.53
N VAL A 101 11.45 -6.15 22.80
CA VAL A 101 11.13 -4.76 22.42
C VAL A 101 11.03 -4.61 20.89
N ALA A 102 11.96 -5.20 20.14
CA ALA A 102 11.97 -5.14 18.68
C ALA A 102 10.74 -5.84 18.08
N VAL A 103 10.38 -7.02 18.60
CA VAL A 103 9.18 -7.76 18.18
C VAL A 103 7.91 -6.98 18.53
N HIS A 104 7.80 -6.44 19.74
CA HIS A 104 6.64 -5.64 20.14
C HIS A 104 6.48 -4.38 19.28
N ARG A 105 7.60 -3.73 18.91
CA ARG A 105 7.62 -2.54 18.05
C ARG A 105 7.01 -2.80 16.67
N VAL A 106 7.26 -3.98 16.10
CA VAL A 106 6.76 -4.36 14.76
C VAL A 106 5.43 -5.12 14.83
N ALA A 107 5.04 -5.64 15.99
CA ALA A 107 3.73 -6.26 16.20
C ALA A 107 2.59 -5.27 15.90
N ASP A 108 2.80 -3.98 16.20
CA ASP A 108 1.98 -2.83 15.79
C ASP A 108 1.65 -2.76 14.29
N ASN A 109 2.38 -3.48 13.44
CA ASN A 109 2.15 -3.49 12.01
C ASN A 109 1.03 -4.45 11.60
N ASP A 110 0.52 -5.35 12.45
CA ASP A 110 -0.53 -6.33 12.13
C ASP A 110 -0.29 -7.13 10.83
N THR A 111 0.96 -7.24 10.39
CA THR A 111 1.32 -7.89 9.12
C THR A 111 1.60 -9.38 9.28
N GLY A 112 1.71 -9.90 10.51
CA GLY A 112 2.20 -11.24 10.79
C GLY A 112 3.71 -11.34 10.52
N ILE A 113 4.46 -11.95 11.44
CA ILE A 113 5.92 -11.86 11.47
C ILE A 113 6.57 -12.77 10.41
N LYS A 114 5.96 -13.91 10.10
CA LYS A 114 6.33 -14.84 9.02
C LYS A 114 5.29 -15.97 8.97
N ASN A 115 4.72 -16.28 7.80
CA ASN A 115 3.91 -17.49 7.64
C ASN A 115 4.53 -18.37 6.56
N LYS A 116 4.88 -19.62 6.90
CA LYS A 116 5.45 -20.58 5.94
C LYS A 116 4.37 -21.31 5.14
N HIS A 117 3.10 -21.21 5.53
CA HIS A 117 1.99 -21.87 4.86
C HIS A 117 1.47 -21.04 3.68
N PHE A 118 1.50 -21.63 2.48
CA PHE A 118 0.97 -21.02 1.27
C PHE A 118 -0.56 -21.16 1.22
N ASP A 119 -1.27 -20.06 0.97
CA ASP A 119 -2.73 -20.03 0.87
C ASP A 119 -3.17 -19.72 -0.57
N ARG A 120 -3.69 -20.74 -1.27
CA ARG A 120 -4.11 -20.61 -2.66
C ARG A 120 -5.26 -19.61 -2.85
N LYS A 121 -6.16 -19.44 -1.88
CA LYS A 121 -7.27 -18.47 -1.98
C LYS A 121 -6.71 -17.04 -1.96
N GLN A 122 -5.78 -16.77 -1.04
CA GLN A 122 -5.08 -15.49 -0.97
C GLN A 122 -4.26 -15.20 -2.24
N ALA A 123 -3.65 -16.23 -2.84
CA ALA A 123 -2.94 -16.07 -4.10
C ALA A 123 -3.88 -15.64 -5.24
N VAL A 124 -5.06 -16.25 -5.36
CA VAL A 124 -6.05 -15.86 -6.38
C VAL A 124 -6.55 -14.42 -6.14
N VAL A 125 -6.80 -14.04 -4.89
CA VAL A 125 -7.19 -12.66 -4.54
C VAL A 125 -6.13 -11.65 -5.00
N ALA A 126 -4.84 -11.97 -4.91
CA ALA A 126 -3.76 -11.08 -5.34
C ALA A 126 -3.85 -10.66 -6.81
N PHE A 127 -4.33 -11.55 -7.67
CA PHE A 127 -4.49 -11.28 -9.10
C PHE A 127 -5.76 -10.49 -9.43
N TRP A 128 -6.78 -10.58 -8.57
CA TRP A 128 -8.07 -9.90 -8.77
C TRP A 128 -8.23 -8.64 -7.92
N ASP A 129 -7.27 -8.31 -7.05
CA ASP A 129 -7.30 -7.07 -6.27
C ASP A 129 -7.17 -5.86 -7.22
N PRO A 130 -8.18 -4.97 -7.29
CA PRO A 130 -8.14 -3.79 -8.15
C PRO A 130 -6.92 -2.89 -7.91
N LYS A 131 -6.41 -2.83 -6.67
CA LYS A 131 -5.20 -2.05 -6.34
C LYS A 131 -3.96 -2.72 -6.92
N ALA A 132 -3.86 -4.05 -6.86
CA ALA A 132 -2.76 -4.80 -7.45
C ALA A 132 -2.74 -4.62 -8.97
N ILE A 133 -3.91 -4.67 -9.62
CA ILE A 133 -4.05 -4.48 -11.07
C ILE A 133 -3.68 -3.05 -11.47
N LEU A 134 -4.19 -2.03 -10.77
CA LEU A 134 -3.83 -0.64 -11.06
C LEU A 134 -2.33 -0.37 -10.88
N LEU A 135 -1.72 -0.94 -9.83
CA LEU A 135 -0.28 -0.84 -9.62
C LEU A 135 0.52 -1.63 -10.66
N PHE A 136 0.02 -2.78 -11.13
CA PHE A 136 0.63 -3.55 -12.21
C PHE A 136 0.69 -2.72 -13.49
N ILE A 137 -0.44 -2.16 -13.93
CA ILE A 137 -0.53 -1.32 -15.13
C ILE A 137 0.37 -0.09 -14.99
N SER A 138 0.31 0.57 -13.83
CA SER A 138 1.14 1.73 -13.50
C SER A 138 2.63 1.43 -13.60
N VAL A 139 3.08 0.33 -12.99
CA VAL A 139 4.50 -0.05 -12.95
C VAL A 139 4.98 -0.53 -14.31
N PHE A 140 4.19 -1.33 -15.03
CA PHE A 140 4.52 -1.78 -16.39
C PHE A 140 4.72 -0.58 -17.33
N ALA A 141 3.76 0.35 -17.34
CA ALA A 141 3.82 1.55 -18.18
C ALA A 141 5.02 2.44 -17.83
N ALA A 142 5.38 2.54 -16.54
CA ALA A 142 6.53 3.31 -16.08
C ALA A 142 7.89 2.63 -16.35
N ALA A 143 7.92 1.31 -16.40
CA ALA A 143 9.15 0.54 -16.59
C ALA A 143 9.64 0.56 -18.05
N ILE A 144 8.75 0.81 -19.03
CA ILE A 144 9.16 1.06 -20.43
C ILE A 144 10.11 2.27 -20.53
N PRO A 145 9.74 3.47 -20.04
CA PRO A 145 10.65 4.60 -19.81
C PRO A 145 11.97 4.22 -19.13
N ASN A 146 11.88 3.45 -18.04
CA ASN A 146 13.04 3.05 -17.24
C ASN A 146 14.02 2.21 -18.06
N GLY A 147 13.53 1.26 -18.84
CA GLY A 147 14.34 0.41 -19.71
C GLY A 147 15.07 1.20 -20.80
N VAL A 148 14.40 2.22 -21.38
CA VAL A 148 15.01 3.12 -22.37
C VAL A 148 16.15 3.92 -21.75
N VAL A 149 15.88 4.60 -20.63
CA VAL A 149 16.86 5.46 -19.96
C VAL A 149 18.07 4.65 -19.50
N ASN A 150 17.86 3.48 -18.89
CA ASN A 150 18.95 2.64 -18.42
C ASN A 150 19.82 2.11 -19.57
N SER A 151 19.20 1.60 -20.64
CA SER A 151 19.93 0.93 -21.72
C SER A 151 20.63 1.90 -22.67
N PHE A 152 20.05 3.08 -22.90
CA PHE A 152 20.53 4.04 -23.91
C PHE A 152 21.08 5.35 -23.32
N SER A 153 21.21 5.48 -21.99
CA SER A 153 21.70 6.70 -21.32
C SER A 153 22.99 7.27 -21.93
N ILE A 154 24.02 6.44 -22.10
CA ILE A 154 25.31 6.84 -22.69
C ILE A 154 25.12 7.33 -24.13
N ILE A 155 24.29 6.65 -24.91
CA ILE A 155 24.04 7.02 -26.32
C ILE A 155 23.29 8.35 -26.39
N ILE A 156 22.27 8.54 -25.54
CA ILE A 156 21.47 9.77 -25.47
C ILE A 156 22.34 10.98 -25.10
N ILE A 157 23.20 10.85 -24.09
CA ILE A 157 24.10 11.93 -23.69
C ILE A 157 25.17 12.18 -24.77
N LYS A 158 25.65 11.14 -25.45
CA LYS A 158 26.59 11.30 -26.56
C LYS A 158 25.95 12.03 -27.76
N ASP A 159 24.69 11.76 -28.07
CA ASP A 159 23.92 12.46 -29.12
C ASP A 159 23.74 13.96 -28.81
N MET A 160 23.86 14.36 -27.53
CA MET A 160 23.88 15.76 -27.12
C MET A 160 25.22 16.48 -27.40
N GLY A 161 26.24 15.76 -27.93
CA GLY A 161 27.52 16.36 -28.34
C GLY A 161 28.67 16.22 -27.34
N PHE A 162 28.52 15.40 -26.29
CA PHE A 162 29.57 15.16 -25.29
C PHE A 162 30.52 14.02 -25.68
N THR A 163 31.78 14.09 -25.24
CA THR A 163 32.79 13.04 -25.45
C THR A 163 32.49 11.79 -24.62
N ASN A 164 32.97 10.61 -25.02
CA ASN A 164 32.67 9.34 -24.32
C ASN A 164 33.04 9.38 -22.82
N THR A 165 34.16 10.00 -22.47
CA THR A 165 34.61 10.14 -21.07
C THR A 165 33.66 11.03 -20.27
N ARG A 166 33.34 12.23 -20.80
CA ARG A 166 32.40 13.14 -20.15
C ARG A 166 30.98 12.58 -20.08
N THR A 167 30.56 11.81 -21.08
CA THR A 167 29.25 11.15 -21.08
C THR A 167 29.04 10.24 -19.89
N THR A 168 30.09 9.51 -19.49
CA THR A 168 30.01 8.58 -18.34
C THR A 168 29.96 9.34 -17.02
N GLU A 169 30.73 10.43 -16.90
CA GLU A 169 30.66 11.35 -15.76
C GLU A 169 29.26 11.99 -15.65
N LEU A 170 28.70 12.50 -16.74
CA LEU A 170 27.39 13.14 -16.76
C LEU A 170 26.25 12.14 -16.51
N LYS A 171 26.41 10.86 -16.86
CA LYS A 171 25.47 9.81 -16.46
C LYS A 171 25.42 9.68 -14.93
N SER A 172 26.59 9.70 -14.26
CA SER A 172 26.68 9.54 -12.80
C SER A 172 25.93 10.64 -12.03
N VAL A 173 25.76 11.83 -12.62
CA VAL A 173 24.93 12.91 -12.08
C VAL A 173 23.45 12.51 -12.04
N GLY A 174 22.96 11.81 -13.07
CA GLY A 174 21.60 11.26 -13.08
C GLY A 174 21.38 10.22 -11.97
N ASP A 175 22.39 9.38 -11.71
CA ASP A 175 22.37 8.42 -10.61
C ASP A 175 22.38 9.13 -9.24
N ALA A 176 23.11 10.24 -9.11
CA ALA A 176 23.07 11.08 -7.91
C ALA A 176 21.70 11.74 -7.69
N VAL A 177 21.07 12.24 -8.76
CA VAL A 177 19.70 12.78 -8.70
C VAL A 177 18.71 11.71 -8.26
N GLN A 178 18.88 10.46 -8.68
CA GLN A 178 18.06 9.34 -8.21
C GLN A 178 18.18 9.14 -6.69
N ILE A 179 19.40 9.14 -6.15
CA ILE A 179 19.66 8.98 -4.71
C ILE A 179 18.96 10.10 -3.93
N VAL A 180 19.19 11.35 -4.33
CA VAL A 180 18.63 12.53 -3.66
C VAL A 180 17.10 12.49 -3.71
N ALA A 181 16.51 12.18 -4.88
CA ALA A 181 15.05 12.08 -5.03
C ALA A 181 14.46 10.99 -4.11
N LEU A 182 15.11 9.83 -4.00
CA LEU A 182 14.68 8.75 -3.10
C LEU A 182 14.75 9.17 -1.62
N LEU A 183 15.82 9.85 -1.20
CA LEU A 183 15.95 10.32 0.18
C LEU A 183 14.91 11.41 0.51
N ILE A 184 14.67 12.36 -0.41
CA ILE A 184 13.61 13.37 -0.26
C ILE A 184 12.24 12.69 -0.18
N GLY A 185 11.91 11.81 -1.14
CA GLY A 185 10.64 11.10 -1.17
C GLY A 185 10.40 10.24 0.09
N GLY A 186 11.44 9.52 0.54
CA GLY A 186 11.40 8.76 1.78
C GLY A 186 11.18 9.64 3.02
N THR A 187 11.84 10.80 3.08
CA THR A 187 11.73 11.73 4.21
C THR A 187 10.36 12.41 4.27
N VAL A 188 9.82 12.82 3.11
CA VAL A 188 8.46 13.39 3.03
C VAL A 188 7.42 12.34 3.45
N THR A 189 7.56 11.10 2.99
CA THR A 189 6.62 10.03 3.34
C THR A 189 6.69 9.57 4.80
N LEU A 190 7.82 9.81 5.48
CA LEU A 190 7.96 9.60 6.92
C LEU A 190 7.32 10.72 7.74
N ASN A 191 7.57 11.98 7.37
CA ASN A 191 7.20 13.15 8.17
C ASN A 191 5.78 13.67 7.89
N VAL A 192 5.27 13.50 6.67
CA VAL A 192 3.95 14.00 6.27
C VAL A 192 2.96 12.84 6.22
N ARG A 193 1.90 12.94 7.01
CA ARG A 193 0.87 11.90 7.09
C ARG A 193 0.08 11.79 5.78
N ASN A 194 -0.27 10.57 5.38
CA ASN A 194 -1.04 10.26 4.16
C ASN A 194 -0.43 10.82 2.85
N SER A 195 0.86 11.15 2.85
CA SER A 195 1.54 11.76 1.71
C SER A 195 2.01 10.78 0.64
N ARG A 196 2.04 9.46 0.92
CA ARG A 196 2.66 8.43 0.06
C ARG A 196 2.30 8.56 -1.41
N LEU A 197 1.01 8.49 -1.73
CA LEU A 197 0.56 8.58 -3.12
C LEU A 197 0.78 9.99 -3.68
N CYS A 198 0.58 11.05 -2.90
CA CYS A 198 0.85 12.42 -3.33
C CYS A 198 2.34 12.62 -3.70
N THR A 199 3.26 12.11 -2.89
CA THR A 199 4.70 12.14 -3.15
C THR A 199 5.03 11.36 -4.41
N ALA A 200 4.45 10.16 -4.58
CA ALA A 200 4.64 9.38 -5.81
C ALA A 200 4.12 10.15 -7.05
N THR A 201 2.91 10.70 -7.00
CA THR A 201 2.32 11.49 -8.09
C THR A 201 3.15 12.72 -8.42
N PHE A 202 3.65 13.46 -7.43
CA PHE A 202 4.51 14.62 -7.65
C PHE A 202 5.76 14.27 -8.47
N PHE A 203 6.51 13.23 -8.06
CA PHE A 203 7.70 12.81 -8.78
C PHE A 203 7.39 12.25 -10.18
N ILE A 204 6.22 11.64 -10.35
CA ILE A 204 5.78 11.17 -11.68
C ILE A 204 5.48 12.36 -12.59
N VAL A 205 4.74 13.36 -12.11
CA VAL A 205 4.47 14.59 -12.86
C VAL A 205 5.77 15.31 -13.23
N LEU A 206 6.73 15.38 -12.30
CA LEU A 206 8.07 15.90 -12.57
C LEU A 206 8.76 15.14 -13.70
N CYS A 207 8.70 13.79 -13.69
CA CYS A 207 9.28 12.97 -14.75
C CYS A 207 8.54 13.15 -16.09
N THR A 208 7.22 13.32 -16.09
CA THR A 208 6.43 13.60 -17.30
C THR A 208 6.85 14.93 -17.92
N ILE A 209 6.97 15.99 -17.10
CA ILE A 209 7.41 17.31 -17.55
C ILE A 209 8.84 17.23 -18.08
N ALA A 210 9.75 16.58 -17.35
CA ALA A 210 11.13 16.39 -17.80
C ALA A 210 11.24 15.61 -19.11
N ALA A 211 10.43 14.56 -19.30
CA ALA A 211 10.35 13.81 -20.55
C ALA A 211 9.80 14.68 -21.70
N ALA A 212 8.78 15.50 -21.43
CA ALA A 212 8.23 16.43 -22.42
C ALA A 212 9.26 17.52 -22.80
N CYS A 213 9.98 18.07 -21.83
CA CYS A 213 11.04 19.02 -22.11
C CYS A 213 12.17 18.38 -22.93
N MET A 214 12.58 17.14 -22.64
CA MET A 214 13.56 16.44 -23.48
C MET A 214 13.09 16.23 -24.93
N ALA A 215 11.78 16.02 -25.11
CA ALA A 215 11.14 15.80 -26.40
C ALA A 215 11.07 17.05 -27.28
N PHE A 216 10.66 18.17 -26.68
CA PHE A 216 10.23 19.36 -27.41
C PHE A 216 11.22 20.52 -27.35
N LEU A 217 12.21 20.49 -26.44
CA LEU A 217 13.17 21.60 -26.31
C LEU A 217 14.12 21.64 -27.53
N PRO A 218 14.48 22.84 -28.05
CA PRO A 218 15.41 22.98 -29.16
C PRO A 218 16.74 22.28 -28.92
N ARG A 219 17.33 21.70 -29.97
CA ARG A 219 18.61 20.98 -29.88
C ARG A 219 19.79 21.88 -29.52
N SER A 220 19.67 23.20 -29.71
CA SER A 220 20.66 24.18 -29.25
C SER A 220 20.83 24.18 -27.73
N GLU A 221 19.74 23.91 -26.99
CA GLU A 221 19.71 23.95 -25.52
C GLU A 221 20.18 22.64 -24.89
N THR A 222 21.43 22.29 -25.17
CA THR A 222 22.08 21.02 -24.78
C THR A 222 22.02 20.78 -23.26
N TRP A 223 22.37 21.79 -22.46
CA TRP A 223 22.40 21.70 -21.00
C TRP A 223 21.01 21.59 -20.36
N ALA A 224 20.01 22.25 -20.93
CA ALA A 224 18.64 22.14 -20.45
C ALA A 224 18.05 20.75 -20.74
N ARG A 225 18.33 20.18 -21.92
CA ARG A 225 17.94 18.79 -22.25
C ARG A 225 18.63 17.77 -21.33
N LEU A 226 19.92 17.98 -21.03
CA LEU A 226 20.67 17.14 -20.10
C LEU A 226 20.10 17.21 -18.67
N THR A 227 19.73 18.40 -18.20
CA THR A 227 19.10 18.57 -16.87
C THR A 227 17.76 17.83 -16.79
N CYS A 228 16.93 17.93 -17.83
CA CYS A 228 15.69 17.16 -17.93
C CYS A 228 15.96 15.65 -17.94
N PHE A 229 17.01 15.18 -18.63
CA PHE A 229 17.42 13.79 -18.60
C PHE A 229 17.77 13.31 -17.18
N TRP A 230 18.48 14.11 -16.39
CA TRP A 230 18.77 13.78 -15.00
C TRP A 230 17.49 13.69 -14.15
N LEU A 231 16.56 14.64 -14.30
CA LEU A 231 15.30 14.66 -13.55
C LEU A 231 14.41 13.44 -13.82
N VAL A 232 14.48 12.84 -15.00
CA VAL A 232 13.76 11.59 -15.31
C VAL A 232 14.18 10.44 -14.39
N ASN A 233 15.40 10.46 -13.82
CA ASN A 233 15.84 9.44 -12.87
C ASN A 233 15.08 9.48 -11.52
N ALA A 234 14.35 10.56 -11.23
CA ALA A 234 13.50 10.64 -10.05
C ALA A 234 12.29 9.68 -10.09
N GLN A 235 12.04 9.00 -11.22
CA GLN A 235 10.97 8.02 -11.39
C GLN A 235 11.02 6.85 -10.38
N SER A 236 12.22 6.55 -9.86
CA SER A 236 12.48 5.50 -8.87
C SER A 236 11.70 5.68 -7.58
N VAL A 237 11.37 6.93 -7.21
CA VAL A 237 10.50 7.23 -6.06
C VAL A 237 9.11 6.64 -6.26
N GLY A 238 8.51 6.87 -7.43
CA GLY A 238 7.17 6.38 -7.73
C GLY A 238 7.08 4.84 -7.70
N PHE A 239 8.11 4.14 -8.19
CA PHE A 239 8.17 2.68 -8.13
C PHE A 239 8.32 2.17 -6.69
N THR A 240 9.25 2.76 -5.93
CA THR A 240 9.51 2.37 -4.53
C THR A 240 8.26 2.54 -3.67
N VAL A 241 7.57 3.67 -3.80
CA VAL A 241 6.34 3.94 -3.07
C VAL A 241 5.20 3.01 -3.48
N SER A 242 5.10 2.64 -4.77
CA SER A 242 4.13 1.63 -5.23
C SER A 242 4.33 0.27 -4.56
N LEU A 243 5.57 -0.24 -4.46
CA LEU A 243 5.86 -1.49 -3.75
C LEU A 243 5.51 -1.43 -2.26
N VAL A 244 5.85 -0.32 -1.59
CA VAL A 244 5.52 -0.13 -0.17
C VAL A 244 4.02 -0.04 0.05
N THR A 245 3.28 0.54 -0.89
CA THR A 245 1.82 0.65 -0.83
C THR A 245 1.16 -0.73 -0.81
N ILE A 246 1.68 -1.70 -1.57
CA ILE A 246 1.23 -3.10 -1.55
C ILE A 246 1.52 -3.73 -0.19
N SER A 247 2.78 -3.66 0.25
CA SER A 247 3.22 -4.31 1.49
C SER A 247 2.53 -3.77 2.74
N SER A 248 2.03 -2.52 2.72
CA SER A 248 1.42 -1.88 3.88
C SER A 248 -0.11 -1.85 3.87
N ASN A 249 -0.77 -2.02 2.71
CA ASN A 249 -2.23 -1.92 2.57
C ASN A 249 -2.95 -3.24 2.24
N MET A 250 -2.21 -4.33 1.99
CA MET A 250 -2.80 -5.64 1.73
C MET A 250 -2.69 -6.56 2.95
N GLY A 251 -3.81 -7.14 3.37
CA GLY A 251 -3.86 -8.16 4.42
C GLY A 251 -3.48 -9.55 3.89
N GLY A 252 -2.93 -10.41 4.76
CA GLY A 252 -2.53 -11.77 4.40
C GLY A 252 -1.10 -11.90 3.87
N TYR A 253 -0.34 -12.88 4.37
CA TYR A 253 1.06 -13.10 3.98
C TYR A 253 1.19 -13.51 2.51
N THR A 254 0.41 -14.52 2.08
CA THR A 254 0.44 -15.03 0.70
C THR A 254 -0.10 -13.98 -0.27
N HIS A 255 -1.16 -13.27 0.11
CA HIS A 255 -1.74 -12.20 -0.71
C HIS A 255 -0.70 -11.10 -1.01
N ARG A 256 -0.02 -10.57 0.02
CA ARG A 256 1.05 -9.56 -0.15
C ARG A 256 2.22 -10.07 -0.97
N ALA A 257 2.70 -11.27 -0.69
CA ALA A 257 3.85 -11.84 -1.39
C ALA A 257 3.55 -12.01 -2.88
N MET A 258 2.36 -12.52 -3.21
CA MET A 258 1.91 -12.69 -4.59
C MET A 258 1.66 -11.35 -5.28
N ALA A 259 1.05 -10.37 -4.61
CA ALA A 259 0.82 -9.04 -5.17
C ALA A 259 2.14 -8.29 -5.45
N ASN A 260 3.13 -8.39 -4.55
CA ASN A 260 4.47 -7.84 -4.78
C ASN A 260 5.16 -8.53 -5.96
N ALA A 261 5.09 -9.86 -6.04
CA ALA A 261 5.66 -10.61 -7.15
C ALA A 261 5.00 -10.21 -8.48
N PHE A 262 3.66 -10.11 -8.50
CA PHE A 262 2.89 -9.70 -9.67
C PHE A 262 3.30 -8.32 -10.19
N VAL A 263 3.40 -7.32 -9.32
CA VAL A 263 3.83 -5.97 -9.70
C VAL A 263 5.30 -5.91 -10.09
N PHE A 264 6.17 -6.70 -9.45
CA PHE A 264 7.57 -6.81 -9.84
C PHE A 264 7.75 -7.48 -11.22
N THR A 265 6.90 -8.45 -11.57
CA THR A 265 6.86 -9.01 -12.93
C THR A 265 6.51 -7.94 -13.96
N ALA A 266 5.58 -7.02 -13.64
CA ALA A 266 5.27 -5.86 -14.48
C ALA A 266 6.50 -4.95 -14.70
N TYR A 267 7.30 -4.71 -13.66
CA TYR A 267 8.55 -3.94 -13.76
C TYR A 267 9.56 -4.63 -14.69
N CYS A 268 9.74 -5.94 -14.56
CA CYS A 268 10.66 -6.70 -15.39
C CYS A 268 10.24 -6.69 -16.87
N TRP A 269 8.95 -6.96 -17.14
CA TRP A 269 8.40 -6.95 -18.50
C TRP A 269 8.43 -5.57 -19.14
N GLY A 270 8.17 -4.51 -18.38
CA GLY A 270 8.25 -3.14 -18.91
C GLY A 270 9.69 -2.75 -19.26
N ASN A 271 10.68 -3.09 -18.42
CA ASN A 271 12.09 -2.85 -18.73
C ASN A 271 12.56 -3.64 -19.95
N PHE A 272 12.10 -4.88 -20.10
CA PHE A 272 12.35 -5.68 -21.29
C PHE A 272 11.73 -5.04 -22.54
N ALA A 273 10.51 -4.52 -22.45
CA ALA A 273 9.83 -3.84 -23.55
C ALA A 273 10.48 -2.48 -23.93
N GLY A 274 11.16 -1.81 -22.98
CA GLY A 274 11.77 -0.49 -23.16
C GLY A 274 12.67 -0.38 -24.40
N PRO A 275 13.72 -1.20 -24.56
CA PRO A 275 14.60 -1.11 -25.72
C PRO A 275 13.91 -1.26 -27.08
N PHE A 276 12.81 -2.00 -27.17
CA PHE A 276 12.07 -2.19 -28.42
C PHE A 276 11.33 -0.93 -28.88
N VAL A 277 11.11 0.06 -28.00
CA VAL A 277 10.55 1.36 -28.40
C VAL A 277 11.62 2.29 -28.99
N VAL A 278 12.91 1.93 -28.93
CA VAL A 278 14.00 2.70 -29.54
C VAL A 278 14.33 2.11 -30.91
N LYS A 279 13.84 2.72 -31.98
CA LYS A 279 14.11 2.27 -33.35
C LYS A 279 15.32 2.99 -33.95
N PRO A 280 16.36 2.27 -34.42
CA PRO A 280 17.52 2.88 -35.09
C PRO A 280 17.14 3.70 -36.33
N SER A 281 16.10 3.28 -37.06
CA SER A 281 15.58 3.98 -38.24
C SER A 281 15.01 5.37 -37.97
N GLN A 282 14.76 5.71 -36.71
CA GLN A 282 14.25 7.02 -36.28
C GLN A 282 15.35 7.92 -35.73
N ALA A 283 16.62 7.48 -35.78
CA ALA A 283 17.74 8.33 -35.44
C ALA A 283 17.75 9.58 -36.34
N PRO A 284 18.08 10.77 -35.80
CA PRO A 284 18.46 11.05 -34.41
C PRO A 284 17.28 11.50 -33.52
N LYS A 285 16.04 11.53 -34.02
CA LYS A 285 14.88 12.08 -33.28
C LYS A 285 14.20 11.08 -32.34
N TYR A 286 14.31 9.77 -32.62
CA TYR A 286 13.76 8.68 -31.82
C TYR A 286 12.32 8.91 -31.36
N THR A 287 11.45 9.37 -32.27
CA THR A 287 10.09 9.81 -31.96
C THR A 287 9.26 8.75 -31.23
N SER A 288 9.46 7.46 -31.53
CA SER A 288 8.78 6.35 -30.85
C SER A 288 9.17 6.22 -29.38
N ALA A 289 10.44 6.39 -29.03
CA ALA A 289 10.90 6.37 -27.64
C ALA A 289 10.33 7.55 -26.85
N THR A 290 10.28 8.73 -27.47
CA THR A 290 9.67 9.93 -26.88
C THR A 290 8.18 9.75 -26.61
N ILE A 291 7.43 9.19 -27.57
CA ILE A 291 6.00 8.88 -27.39
C ILE A 291 5.82 7.83 -26.28
N GLY A 292 6.63 6.75 -26.30
CA GLY A 292 6.59 5.71 -25.28
C GLY A 292 6.86 6.25 -23.87
N LEU A 293 7.79 7.20 -23.74
CA LEU A 293 8.09 7.90 -22.48
C LEU A 293 6.86 8.66 -21.96
N LEU A 294 6.27 9.50 -22.79
CA LEU A 294 5.13 10.35 -22.40
C LEU A 294 3.87 9.53 -22.09
N VAL A 295 3.55 8.55 -22.95
CA VAL A 295 2.39 7.66 -22.74
C VAL A 295 2.57 6.83 -21.48
N GLY A 296 3.77 6.28 -21.25
CA GLY A 296 4.08 5.49 -20.06
C GLY A 296 3.87 6.28 -18.76
N TYR A 297 4.38 7.52 -18.68
CA TYR A 297 4.18 8.37 -17.51
C TYR A 297 2.74 8.89 -17.37
N ALA A 298 2.03 9.16 -18.47
CA ALA A 298 0.63 9.56 -18.43
C ALA A 298 -0.26 8.45 -17.85
N ILE A 299 -0.12 7.21 -18.34
CA ILE A 299 -0.85 6.04 -17.80
C ILE A 299 -0.54 5.85 -16.32
N LYS A 300 0.74 5.96 -15.93
CA LYS A 300 1.16 5.87 -14.53
C LYS A 300 0.48 6.92 -13.66
N THR A 301 0.41 8.16 -14.14
CA THR A 301 -0.24 9.30 -13.45
C THR A 301 -1.72 9.03 -13.25
N VAL A 302 -2.44 8.62 -14.30
CA VAL A 302 -3.88 8.31 -14.23
C VAL A 302 -4.13 7.19 -13.21
N CYS A 303 -3.34 6.10 -13.25
CA CYS A 303 -3.50 5.01 -12.28
C CYS A 303 -3.26 5.46 -10.84
N HIS A 304 -2.27 6.33 -10.60
CA HIS A 304 -2.01 6.88 -9.25
C HIS A 304 -3.12 7.82 -8.80
N LEU A 305 -3.67 8.65 -9.70
CA LEU A 305 -4.83 9.48 -9.41
C LEU A 305 -6.06 8.63 -9.08
N SER A 306 -6.28 7.52 -9.79
CA SER A 306 -7.36 6.57 -9.47
C SER A 306 -7.17 5.92 -8.09
N LEU A 307 -5.93 5.62 -7.70
CA LEU A 307 -5.60 5.12 -6.35
C LEU A 307 -5.74 6.18 -5.25
N LEU A 308 -5.58 7.47 -5.61
CA LEU A 308 -5.76 8.62 -4.71
C LEU A 308 -7.22 8.91 -4.36
N VAL A 309 -8.19 8.34 -5.09
CA VAL A 309 -9.62 8.42 -4.73
C VAL A 309 -9.87 7.57 -3.47
N GLY A 310 -9.44 8.10 -2.33
CA GLY A 310 -9.66 7.53 -1.02
C GLY A 310 -11.09 7.76 -0.55
N VAL A 311 -11.63 6.76 0.16
CA VAL A 311 -12.91 6.85 0.89
C VAL A 311 -12.69 7.70 2.16
N GLY A 312 -12.50 9.00 1.98
CA GLY A 312 -12.74 10.00 3.03
C GLY A 312 -14.24 10.28 3.08
N GLY A 313 -14.80 10.36 4.30
CA GLY A 313 -16.20 10.71 4.50
C GLY A 313 -16.35 12.23 4.71
N ALA A 314 -17.35 12.84 4.09
CA ALA A 314 -17.70 14.25 4.26
C ALA A 314 -17.78 14.61 5.76
N MET A 315 -17.07 15.67 6.13
CA MET A 315 -17.01 16.20 7.49
C MET A 315 -17.92 17.42 7.58
N GLY A 316 -18.61 17.57 8.71
CA GLY A 316 -19.48 18.72 8.96
C GLY A 316 -20.88 18.32 9.45
N ASP A 317 -21.60 19.36 9.83
CA ASP A 317 -23.01 19.33 10.20
C ASP A 317 -23.90 19.67 8.98
N ALA A 318 -25.22 19.71 9.18
CA ALA A 318 -26.19 19.97 8.12
C ALA A 318 -26.02 21.34 7.43
N THR A 319 -25.29 22.29 8.03
CA THR A 319 -25.13 23.66 7.52
C THR A 319 -23.86 23.88 6.71
N LYS A 320 -22.84 23.04 6.90
CA LYS A 320 -21.51 23.21 6.29
C LYS A 320 -21.11 22.10 5.34
N LEU A 321 -21.89 21.03 5.28
CA LEU A 321 -21.53 19.85 4.54
C LEU A 321 -21.76 20.03 3.02
N ASP A 322 -20.74 19.70 2.23
CA ASP A 322 -20.80 19.77 0.77
C ASP A 322 -21.70 18.65 0.21
N ILE A 323 -22.68 19.02 -0.60
CA ILE A 323 -23.64 18.09 -1.20
C ILE A 323 -22.99 17.13 -2.21
N ALA A 324 -21.92 17.54 -2.90
CA ALA A 324 -21.19 16.68 -3.83
C ALA A 324 -20.41 15.60 -3.06
N GLU A 325 -19.76 15.96 -1.96
CA GLU A 325 -19.11 14.99 -1.08
C GLU A 325 -20.13 14.06 -0.43
N TRP A 326 -21.29 14.59 0.00
CA TRP A 326 -22.40 13.79 0.53
C TRP A 326 -22.82 12.69 -0.43
N ASN A 327 -23.14 13.08 -1.67
CA ASN A 327 -23.63 12.15 -2.68
C ASN A 327 -22.58 11.11 -3.05
N ARG A 328 -21.32 11.52 -3.18
CA ARG A 328 -20.18 10.61 -3.43
C ARG A 328 -20.05 9.57 -2.33
N ASP A 329 -20.09 9.98 -1.07
CA ASP A 329 -19.85 9.07 0.05
C ASP A 329 -21.06 8.20 0.39
N MET A 330 -22.28 8.69 0.15
CA MET A 330 -23.49 7.84 0.16
C MET A 330 -23.43 6.79 -0.95
N ALA A 331 -22.96 7.16 -2.14
CA ALA A 331 -22.77 6.21 -3.23
C ALA A 331 -21.71 5.14 -2.88
N ILE A 332 -20.60 5.55 -2.25
CA ILE A 332 -19.55 4.64 -1.81
C ILE A 332 -20.01 3.73 -0.66
N ASN A 333 -20.70 4.27 0.36
CA ASN A 333 -21.04 3.50 1.55
C ASN A 333 -22.28 2.63 1.38
N VAL A 334 -23.31 3.13 0.70
CA VAL A 334 -24.63 2.49 0.62
C VAL A 334 -24.90 1.94 -0.77
N THR A 335 -24.82 2.78 -1.80
CA THR A 335 -25.18 2.38 -3.18
C THR A 335 -24.28 1.26 -3.68
N SER A 336 -22.99 1.28 -3.36
CA SER A 336 -22.05 0.21 -3.72
C SER A 336 -22.50 -1.17 -3.21
N MET A 337 -23.00 -1.25 -1.96
CA MET A 337 -23.47 -2.50 -1.37
C MET A 337 -24.74 -3.00 -2.04
N MET A 338 -25.68 -2.10 -2.34
CA MET A 338 -26.86 -2.44 -3.13
C MET A 338 -26.48 -2.94 -4.53
N LEU A 339 -25.53 -2.29 -5.20
CA LEU A 339 -25.06 -2.71 -6.52
C LEU A 339 -24.36 -4.07 -6.48
N MET A 340 -23.57 -4.38 -5.44
CA MET A 340 -22.99 -5.71 -5.26
C MET A 340 -24.11 -6.76 -5.10
N SER A 341 -25.09 -6.48 -4.24
CA SER A 341 -26.27 -7.35 -4.05
C SER A 341 -27.03 -7.58 -5.36
N ARG A 342 -27.25 -6.53 -6.16
CA ARG A 342 -27.93 -6.61 -7.47
C ARG A 342 -27.30 -7.63 -8.40
N HIS A 343 -25.99 -7.77 -8.40
CA HIS A 343 -25.27 -8.68 -9.29
C HIS A 343 -25.12 -10.09 -8.71
N ILE A 344 -24.98 -10.23 -7.38
CA ILE A 344 -24.75 -11.55 -6.76
C ILE A 344 -26.02 -12.33 -6.46
N ILE A 345 -27.14 -11.65 -6.17
CA ILE A 345 -28.41 -12.29 -5.82
C ILE A 345 -28.94 -13.22 -6.94
N PRO A 346 -28.92 -12.82 -8.23
CA PRO A 346 -29.30 -13.74 -9.31
C PRO A 346 -28.49 -15.03 -9.34
N GLU A 347 -27.20 -14.98 -8.97
CA GLU A 347 -26.34 -16.15 -8.93
C GLU A 347 -26.60 -17.02 -7.69
N MET A 348 -26.84 -16.39 -6.53
CA MET A 348 -27.27 -17.10 -5.31
C MET A 348 -28.63 -17.81 -5.51
N ARG A 349 -29.53 -17.20 -6.28
CA ARG A 349 -30.82 -17.80 -6.67
C ARG A 349 -30.61 -19.10 -7.46
N LYS A 350 -29.69 -19.12 -8.42
CA LYS A 350 -29.33 -20.35 -9.16
C LYS A 350 -28.75 -21.43 -8.25
N GLN A 351 -28.00 -21.02 -7.23
CA GLN A 351 -27.41 -21.93 -6.22
C GLN A 351 -28.44 -22.43 -5.19
N GLY A 352 -29.64 -21.82 -5.12
CA GLY A 352 -30.70 -22.16 -4.17
C GLY A 352 -30.39 -21.80 -2.71
N ARG A 353 -29.33 -21.00 -2.48
CA ARG A 353 -28.96 -20.49 -1.15
C ARG A 353 -28.01 -19.29 -1.27
N GLY A 354 -27.99 -18.44 -0.26
CA GLY A 354 -27.04 -17.33 -0.18
C GLY A 354 -26.83 -16.78 1.23
N SER A 355 -25.71 -16.11 1.44
CA SER A 355 -25.44 -15.35 2.66
C SER A 355 -24.70 -14.07 2.33
N ILE A 356 -25.35 -12.94 2.57
CA ILE A 356 -24.81 -11.59 2.39
C ILE A 356 -24.57 -10.98 3.77
N VAL A 357 -23.38 -10.44 4.00
CA VAL A 357 -23.03 -9.75 5.25
C VAL A 357 -22.55 -8.34 4.92
N ASN A 358 -23.37 -7.35 5.26
CA ASN A 358 -23.04 -5.93 5.07
C ASN A 358 -22.24 -5.38 6.26
N MET A 359 -21.47 -4.31 6.00
CA MET A 359 -20.63 -3.68 7.02
C MET A 359 -21.17 -2.31 7.45
N SER A 360 -21.80 -2.27 8.63
CA SER A 360 -22.21 -1.03 9.28
C SER A 360 -21.21 -0.62 10.37
N SER A 361 -21.67 -0.01 11.47
CA SER A 361 -20.91 0.46 12.63
C SER A 361 -21.87 0.68 13.79
N VAL A 362 -21.38 0.67 15.03
CA VAL A 362 -22.15 1.18 16.18
C VAL A 362 -22.63 2.61 15.99
N ALA A 363 -21.95 3.43 15.18
CA ALA A 363 -22.43 4.76 14.81
C ALA A 363 -23.71 4.75 13.95
N GLY A 364 -24.06 3.61 13.34
CA GLY A 364 -25.37 3.42 12.71
C GLY A 364 -26.47 3.02 13.69
N LEU A 365 -26.09 2.51 14.87
CA LEU A 365 -27.00 2.17 15.97
C LEU A 365 -27.18 3.35 16.94
N LEU A 366 -26.17 4.20 17.06
CA LEU A 366 -26.08 5.33 17.97
C LEU A 366 -25.71 6.60 17.18
N GLY A 367 -26.47 7.69 17.35
CA GLY A 367 -26.26 8.92 16.57
C GLY A 367 -25.04 9.77 16.96
N GLY A 368 -24.31 9.44 18.02
CA GLY A 368 -23.20 10.26 18.55
C GLY A 368 -21.92 10.18 17.73
N ASN A 369 -21.86 10.88 16.59
CA ASN A 369 -20.65 11.03 15.77
C ASN A 369 -20.43 12.51 15.38
N PRO A 370 -19.19 13.02 15.36
CA PRO A 370 -18.90 14.38 14.90
C PRO A 370 -19.23 14.65 13.42
N SER A 371 -19.34 13.61 12.58
CA SER A 371 -19.79 13.70 11.19
C SER A 371 -21.26 13.36 11.08
N LEU A 372 -22.06 14.15 10.34
CA LEU A 372 -23.45 13.84 10.04
C LEU A 372 -23.60 12.66 9.06
N LEU A 373 -22.72 12.57 8.06
CA LEU A 373 -22.80 11.58 6.98
C LEU A 373 -22.55 10.15 7.47
N TYR A 374 -21.53 9.97 8.30
CA TYR A 374 -21.11 8.63 8.73
C TYR A 374 -22.21 7.85 9.48
N PRO A 375 -22.83 8.37 10.56
CA PRO A 375 -23.91 7.66 11.25
C PRO A 375 -25.13 7.48 10.36
N THR A 376 -25.47 8.46 9.53
CA THR A 376 -26.61 8.38 8.59
C THR A 376 -26.42 7.26 7.57
N SER A 377 -25.26 7.21 6.91
CA SER A 377 -24.95 6.14 5.93
C SER A 377 -24.89 4.76 6.58
N LYS A 378 -24.39 4.66 7.83
CA LYS A 378 -24.33 3.39 8.57
C LYS A 378 -25.71 2.94 9.07
N GLY A 379 -26.58 3.87 9.45
CA GLY A 379 -28.00 3.60 9.73
C GLY A 379 -28.74 3.12 8.48
N ALA A 380 -28.49 3.74 7.32
CA ALA A 380 -29.07 3.32 6.05
C ALA A 380 -28.69 1.87 5.69
N ILE A 381 -27.43 1.45 5.93
CA ILE A 381 -26.99 0.07 5.72
C ILE A 381 -27.77 -0.93 6.59
N ILE A 382 -28.09 -0.58 7.85
CA ILE A 382 -28.85 -1.44 8.75
C ILE A 382 -30.27 -1.67 8.21
N GLN A 383 -30.95 -0.59 7.80
CA GLN A 383 -32.30 -0.71 7.24
C GLN A 383 -32.30 -1.41 5.88
N MET A 384 -31.34 -1.10 5.01
CA MET A 384 -31.16 -1.78 3.72
C MET A 384 -30.96 -3.29 3.90
N THR A 385 -30.20 -3.70 4.92
CA THR A 385 -30.01 -5.11 5.25
C THR A 385 -31.32 -5.80 5.60
N ARG A 386 -32.14 -5.17 6.46
CA ARG A 386 -33.47 -5.69 6.83
C ARG A 386 -34.40 -5.78 5.62
N ALA A 387 -34.40 -4.76 4.76
CA ALA A 387 -35.18 -4.76 3.53
C ALA A 387 -34.78 -5.91 2.60
N MET A 388 -33.47 -6.09 2.33
CA MET A 388 -32.99 -7.19 1.50
C MET A 388 -33.26 -8.57 2.13
N ALA A 389 -33.16 -8.69 3.46
CA ALA A 389 -33.52 -9.92 4.16
C ALA A 389 -34.99 -10.30 3.98
N ALA A 390 -35.89 -9.32 4.04
CA ALA A 390 -37.32 -9.54 3.80
C ALA A 390 -37.60 -9.91 2.33
N GLN A 391 -36.92 -9.26 1.39
CA GLN A 391 -37.11 -9.50 -0.05
C GLN A 391 -36.58 -10.87 -0.50
N HIS A 392 -35.41 -11.28 -0.01
CA HIS A 392 -34.68 -12.46 -0.51
C HIS A 392 -34.72 -13.66 0.44
N GLY A 393 -35.34 -13.52 1.62
CA GLY A 393 -35.55 -14.60 2.58
C GLY A 393 -36.28 -15.83 1.99
N PRO A 394 -37.40 -15.66 1.25
CA PRO A 394 -38.08 -16.78 0.58
C PRO A 394 -37.20 -17.53 -0.43
N GLU A 395 -36.16 -16.89 -0.95
CA GLU A 395 -35.20 -17.46 -1.90
C GLU A 395 -34.04 -18.19 -1.19
N ASN A 396 -34.15 -18.39 0.14
CA ASN A 396 -33.12 -18.97 0.99
C ASN A 396 -31.79 -18.18 0.96
N ILE A 397 -31.89 -16.86 0.78
CA ILE A 397 -30.76 -15.92 0.83
C ILE A 397 -30.86 -15.13 2.13
N ARG A 398 -29.88 -15.33 3.01
CA ARG A 398 -29.80 -14.60 4.28
C ARG A 398 -29.04 -13.30 4.07
N VAL A 399 -29.53 -12.22 4.66
CA VAL A 399 -28.86 -10.92 4.60
C VAL A 399 -28.75 -10.36 6.01
N ASN A 400 -27.53 -10.21 6.49
CA ASN A 400 -27.23 -9.68 7.82
C ASN A 400 -26.24 -8.52 7.72
N CYS A 401 -26.04 -7.79 8.81
CA CYS A 401 -24.99 -6.79 8.91
C CYS A 401 -24.26 -6.87 10.24
N VAL A 402 -22.97 -6.57 10.20
CA VAL A 402 -22.14 -6.45 11.40
C VAL A 402 -21.95 -4.97 11.70
N CYS A 403 -22.07 -4.61 12.98
CA CYS A 403 -21.92 -3.25 13.50
C CYS A 403 -20.70 -3.21 14.45
N PRO A 404 -19.47 -3.07 13.93
CA PRO A 404 -18.29 -2.98 14.77
C PRO A 404 -18.33 -1.77 15.68
N GLY A 405 -17.90 -1.98 16.92
CA GLY A 405 -17.65 -0.95 17.91
C GLY A 405 -16.33 -0.23 17.68
N MET A 406 -15.75 0.23 18.78
CA MET A 406 -14.53 1.03 18.78
C MET A 406 -13.25 0.21 18.57
N VAL A 407 -13.25 -0.72 17.60
CA VAL A 407 -12.12 -1.57 17.23
C VAL A 407 -10.90 -0.73 16.87
N PHE A 408 -9.73 -1.13 17.36
CA PHE A 408 -8.49 -0.44 17.05
C PHE A 408 -7.96 -0.90 15.69
N THR A 409 -8.12 -0.03 14.70
CA THR A 409 -7.67 -0.29 13.34
C THR A 409 -6.67 0.78 12.90
N PRO A 410 -5.86 0.49 11.86
CA PRO A 410 -4.95 1.48 11.28
C PRO A 410 -5.64 2.80 10.88
N MET A 411 -6.92 2.76 10.48
CA MET A 411 -7.72 3.95 10.15
C MET A 411 -7.94 4.86 11.38
N VAL A 412 -8.27 4.27 12.53
CA VAL A 412 -8.57 5.00 13.77
C VAL A 412 -7.28 5.59 14.36
N ARG A 413 -6.19 4.82 14.39
CA ARG A 413 -4.85 5.31 14.74
C ARG A 413 -4.41 6.45 13.82
N GLY A 414 -4.76 6.35 12.54
CA GLY A 414 -4.56 7.29 11.44
C GLY A 414 -5.14 8.71 11.64
N ARG A 415 -6.04 8.92 12.60
CA ARG A 415 -6.71 10.22 12.84
C ARG A 415 -6.21 10.99 14.06
N GLY A 416 -5.04 10.64 14.59
CA GLY A 416 -4.42 11.38 15.71
C GLY A 416 -4.90 10.93 17.09
N MET A 417 -5.22 9.65 17.24
CA MET A 417 -5.63 9.05 18.51
C MET A 417 -4.51 9.15 19.56
N THR A 418 -4.75 9.91 20.62
CA THR A 418 -3.89 9.92 21.82
C THR A 418 -4.17 8.69 22.69
N ASP A 419 -3.23 8.35 23.58
CA ASP A 419 -3.43 7.24 24.52
C ASP A 419 -4.62 7.49 25.46
N GLU A 420 -4.87 8.76 25.83
CA GLU A 420 -6.05 9.16 26.60
C GLU A 420 -7.36 8.90 25.84
N MET A 421 -7.42 9.27 24.54
CA MET A 421 -8.58 9.00 23.70
C MET A 421 -8.81 7.50 23.51
N ARG A 422 -7.72 6.72 23.41
CA ARG A 422 -7.77 5.27 23.33
C ARG A 422 -8.31 4.66 24.62
N GLN A 423 -7.82 5.09 25.78
CA GLN A 423 -8.29 4.64 27.08
C GLN A 423 -9.76 5.02 27.32
N ALA A 424 -10.18 6.21 26.89
CA ALA A 424 -11.58 6.62 26.95
C ALA A 424 -12.49 5.69 26.13
N ARG A 425 -12.05 5.25 24.94
CA ARG A 425 -12.78 4.26 24.11
C ARG A 425 -12.84 2.89 24.79
N ILE A 426 -11.73 2.44 25.39
CA ILE A 426 -11.70 1.17 26.16
C ILE A 426 -12.69 1.24 27.33
N ASN A 427 -12.75 2.38 28.02
CA ASN A 427 -13.62 2.59 29.17
C ASN A 427 -15.11 2.65 28.80
N GLN A 428 -15.46 2.97 27.54
CA GLN A 428 -16.84 2.91 27.04
C GLN A 428 -17.34 1.47 26.89
N ASN A 429 -16.45 0.52 26.63
CA ASN A 429 -16.81 -0.88 26.48
C ASN A 429 -17.16 -1.49 27.85
N LEU A 430 -18.18 -2.34 27.90
CA LEU A 430 -18.50 -3.10 29.12
C LEU A 430 -17.40 -4.09 29.48
N LEU A 431 -16.74 -4.67 28.46
CA LEU A 431 -15.61 -5.59 28.66
C LEU A 431 -14.29 -4.91 29.08
N LYS A 432 -14.26 -3.57 29.14
CA LYS A 432 -13.09 -2.76 29.53
C LYS A 432 -11.78 -3.16 28.83
N ARG A 433 -11.90 -3.68 27.61
CA ARG A 433 -10.78 -4.05 26.74
C ARG A 433 -11.06 -3.58 25.32
N GLU A 434 -9.99 -3.41 24.55
CA GLU A 434 -10.07 -3.06 23.14
C GLU A 434 -10.39 -4.30 22.30
N GLY A 435 -11.27 -4.15 21.31
CA GLY A 435 -11.53 -5.20 20.31
C GLY A 435 -10.56 -5.08 19.15
N ASP A 436 -10.32 -6.20 18.47
CA ASP A 436 -9.45 -6.30 17.29
C ASP A 436 -10.23 -6.61 16.00
N ALA A 437 -9.51 -6.69 14.88
CA ALA A 437 -10.12 -7.02 13.59
C ALA A 437 -10.63 -8.47 13.52
N TRP A 438 -10.07 -9.38 14.33
CA TRP A 438 -10.46 -10.79 14.36
C TRP A 438 -11.80 -10.97 15.03
N ASP A 439 -12.12 -10.21 16.08
CA ASP A 439 -13.45 -10.20 16.71
C ASP A 439 -14.56 -9.97 15.67
N VAL A 440 -14.35 -9.01 14.76
CA VAL A 440 -15.29 -8.71 13.67
C VAL A 440 -15.26 -9.81 12.60
N ALA A 441 -14.09 -10.32 12.23
CA ALA A 441 -13.95 -11.35 11.22
C ALA A 441 -14.64 -12.67 11.63
N PHE A 442 -14.53 -13.07 12.90
CA PHE A 442 -15.20 -14.26 13.41
C PHE A 442 -16.72 -14.10 13.43
N ALA A 443 -17.25 -12.90 13.72
CA ALA A 443 -18.67 -12.63 13.59
C ALA A 443 -19.16 -12.75 12.14
N ILE A 444 -18.42 -12.21 11.18
CA ILE A 444 -18.74 -12.36 9.75
C ILE A 444 -18.69 -13.83 9.33
N LEU A 445 -17.64 -14.56 9.74
CA LEU A 445 -17.48 -15.98 9.46
C LEU A 445 -18.68 -16.78 9.98
N PHE A 446 -19.09 -16.54 11.22
CA PHE A 446 -20.29 -17.14 11.81
C PHE A 446 -21.54 -16.82 10.98
N LEU A 447 -21.74 -15.56 10.58
CA LEU A 447 -22.90 -15.17 9.75
C LEU A 447 -22.87 -15.78 8.34
N CYS A 448 -21.70 -16.08 7.79
CA CYS A 448 -21.55 -16.80 6.52
C CYS A 448 -21.70 -18.32 6.64
N SER A 449 -21.54 -18.86 7.85
CA SER A 449 -21.54 -20.31 8.11
C SER A 449 -22.95 -20.93 8.11
N LYS A 450 -23.04 -22.26 8.26
CA LYS A 450 -24.32 -22.99 8.32
C LYS A 450 -24.98 -22.86 9.69
N GLU A 451 -24.19 -22.52 10.70
CA GLU A 451 -24.56 -22.36 12.10
C GLU A 451 -25.52 -21.17 12.27
N SER A 452 -25.45 -20.18 11.38
CA SER A 452 -26.37 -19.04 11.31
C SER A 452 -27.52 -19.23 10.30
N LYS A 453 -27.86 -20.46 9.90
CA LYS A 453 -28.91 -20.76 8.90
C LYS A 453 -30.29 -20.17 9.21
N TRP A 454 -30.56 -19.85 10.47
CA TRP A 454 -31.84 -19.24 10.91
C TRP A 454 -31.71 -17.77 11.30
N ILE A 455 -30.60 -17.12 10.92
CA ILE A 455 -30.31 -15.72 11.24
C ILE A 455 -30.31 -14.92 9.95
N THR A 456 -31.29 -14.02 9.78
CA THR A 456 -31.41 -13.06 8.68
C THR A 456 -32.00 -11.74 9.21
N GLY A 457 -31.68 -10.61 8.59
CA GLY A 457 -32.10 -9.27 9.03
C GLY A 457 -31.40 -8.76 10.30
N LEU A 458 -30.41 -9.49 10.81
CA LEU A 458 -29.70 -9.14 12.04
C LEU A 458 -28.76 -7.94 11.79
N ALA A 459 -28.79 -6.99 12.73
CA ALA A 459 -27.72 -6.02 12.91
C ALA A 459 -26.92 -6.42 14.15
N MET A 460 -25.79 -7.11 13.95
CA MET A 460 -25.01 -7.72 15.01
C MET A 460 -23.96 -6.75 15.55
N PRO A 461 -24.10 -6.20 16.77
CA PRO A 461 -23.06 -5.39 17.39
C PRO A 461 -21.86 -6.27 17.75
N VAL A 462 -20.67 -5.81 17.40
CA VAL A 462 -19.39 -6.42 17.81
C VAL A 462 -18.55 -5.32 18.43
N ASP A 463 -18.85 -4.98 19.67
CA ASP A 463 -18.48 -3.70 20.27
C ASP A 463 -18.10 -3.74 21.75
N GLY A 464 -17.84 -4.93 22.28
CA GLY A 464 -17.51 -5.11 23.70
C GLY A 464 -18.62 -4.65 24.66
N GLY A 465 -19.88 -4.59 24.19
CA GLY A 465 -21.05 -4.20 24.98
C GLY A 465 -21.34 -2.70 24.99
N THR A 466 -20.66 -1.89 24.18
CA THR A 466 -20.87 -0.43 24.12
C THR A 466 -22.32 -0.04 23.87
N THR A 467 -23.00 -0.74 22.97
CA THR A 467 -24.41 -0.51 22.63
C THR A 467 -25.39 -1.19 23.58
N ALA A 468 -24.93 -2.10 24.45
CA ALA A 468 -25.78 -2.85 25.36
C ALA A 468 -26.24 -2.03 26.57
N GLY A 469 -25.47 -1.03 26.99
CA GLY A 469 -25.85 -0.15 28.09
C GLY A 469 -24.65 0.49 28.80
N LYS A 470 -24.92 1.05 29.98
CA LYS A 470 -23.95 1.72 30.84
C LYS A 470 -23.78 0.95 32.15
N ALA A 471 -22.55 0.61 32.52
CA ALA A 471 -22.24 -0.08 33.77
C ALA A 471 -22.26 0.86 35.00
N ASP A 472 -22.14 2.16 34.79
CA ASP A 472 -22.03 3.22 35.80
C ASP A 472 -23.38 3.85 36.17
N ARG A 473 -24.49 3.09 36.06
CA ARG A 473 -25.78 3.59 36.53
C ARG A 473 -25.71 3.80 38.05
N PRO A 474 -26.04 4.99 38.57
CA PRO A 474 -26.06 5.21 40.01
C PRO A 474 -27.05 4.22 40.63
N ALA A 475 -26.54 3.40 41.55
CA ALA A 475 -27.41 2.52 42.33
C ALA A 475 -28.34 3.40 43.17
N LEU A 476 -29.65 3.17 43.04
CA LEU A 476 -30.59 3.75 43.98
C LEU A 476 -30.26 3.20 45.37
N LYS A 477 -30.33 4.06 46.38
CA LYS A 477 -30.25 3.60 47.77
C LYS A 477 -31.33 2.54 48.01
N ALA A 478 -31.05 1.57 48.86
CA ALA A 478 -32.04 0.56 49.25
C ALA A 478 -33.35 1.24 49.66
N ASP A 479 -34.49 0.71 49.19
CA ASP A 479 -35.81 1.22 49.54
C ASP A 479 -36.09 0.98 51.02
N THR A 480 -35.74 1.98 51.82
CA THR A 480 -35.96 2.01 53.27
C THR A 480 -37.40 2.44 53.60
N LEU A 481 -38.12 3.01 52.64
CA LEU A 481 -39.50 3.47 52.80
C LEU A 481 -40.46 2.30 52.97
N ALA A 482 -40.22 1.20 52.24
CA ALA A 482 -40.98 -0.03 52.39
C ALA A 482 -40.79 -0.65 53.78
N ALA A 483 -39.57 -0.62 54.33
CA ALA A 483 -39.25 -1.14 55.66
C ALA A 483 -39.87 -0.28 56.79
N GLU A 484 -39.83 1.05 56.66
CA GLU A 484 -40.50 1.95 57.62
C GLU A 484 -42.03 1.80 57.59
N LYS A 485 -42.64 1.62 56.41
CA LYS A 485 -44.10 1.53 56.28
C LYS A 485 -44.68 0.15 56.59
N THR A 486 -43.86 -0.91 56.64
CA THR A 486 -44.29 -2.28 56.96
C THR A 486 -43.88 -2.74 58.36
N ALA A 487 -43.12 -1.93 59.10
CA ALA A 487 -42.86 -2.18 60.51
C ALA A 487 -44.19 -2.09 61.29
N LYS A 488 -44.78 -3.26 61.60
CA LYS A 488 -45.91 -3.34 62.54
C LYS A 488 -45.50 -2.65 63.85
N PRO A 489 -46.39 -1.83 64.46
CA PRO A 489 -46.09 -1.25 65.77
C PRO A 489 -45.78 -2.39 66.74
N LYS A 490 -44.61 -2.32 67.39
CA LYS A 490 -44.27 -3.25 68.46
C LYS A 490 -45.32 -3.04 69.56
N LEU A 491 -46.09 -4.09 69.84
CA LEU A 491 -47.05 -4.17 70.95
C LEU A 491 -46.36 -3.91 72.29
#